data_AF-A0A2T3N096-F1
#
_entry.id   AF-A0A2T3N096-F1
#
_cell.length_a   1.000
_cell.length_b   1.000
_cell.length_c   1.000
_cell.angle_alpha   90.00
_cell.angle_beta   90.00
_cell.angle_gamma   90.00
#
_symmetry.space_group_name_H-M   'P 1'
#
loop_
_entity.id
_entity.type
_entity.pdbx_description
1 polymer ?
#
loop_
_entity_poly.entity_id
_entity_poly.type
_entity_poly.pdbx_seq_one_letter_code
_entity_poly.pdbx_strand_id
1 'polypeptide(L)' 'MSDPKFVLCQDCLKLKPFTDARHNCEEQCECGGDFCGCLYCQETIEALMAGETKAEVLGTKCDVSGWTAERGRDVIE' A
#
# COMPACT_ATOMS: atom_id res chain seq x y z
N MET A 1 2.08 17.52 -12.39
CA MET A 1 2.06 16.49 -11.34
C MET A 1 1.30 15.33 -11.93
N SER A 2 1.91 14.15 -12.07
CA SER A 2 1.19 12.97 -12.56
C SER A 2 0.21 12.53 -11.49
N ASP A 3 -1.05 12.30 -11.88
CA ASP A 3 -2.05 11.75 -10.97
C ASP A 3 -1.57 10.41 -10.39
N PRO A 4 -1.79 10.17 -9.08
CA PRO A 4 -1.47 8.90 -8.46
C PRO A 4 -2.17 7.77 -9.22
N LYS A 5 -1.40 6.76 -9.67
CA LYS A 5 -1.96 5.65 -10.46
C LYS A 5 -2.58 4.58 -9.57
N PHE A 6 -2.09 4.46 -8.35
CA PHE A 6 -2.50 3.44 -7.39
C PHE A 6 -2.70 4.06 -6.01
N VAL A 7 -3.50 3.39 -5.18
CA VAL A 7 -3.57 3.60 -3.74
C VAL A 7 -2.96 2.40 -3.03
N LEU A 8 -2.38 2.67 -1.87
CA LEU A 8 -1.72 1.70 -1.00
C LEU A 8 -2.52 1.55 0.29
N CYS A 9 -2.85 0.32 0.66
CA CYS A 9 -3.44 0.05 1.97
C CYS A 9 -2.41 0.31 3.08
N GLN A 10 -2.77 1.11 4.09
CA GLN A 10 -1.85 1.46 5.17
C GLN A 10 -1.57 0.30 6.14
N ASP A 11 -2.46 -0.70 6.18
CA ASP A 11 -2.27 -1.90 7.00
C ASP A 11 -1.54 -3.00 6.23
N CYS A 12 -2.14 -3.52 5.16
CA CYS A 12 -1.59 -4.69 4.46
C CYS A 12 -0.72 -4.35 3.25
N LEU A 13 -0.51 -3.06 2.93
CA LEU A 13 0.28 -2.60 1.77
C LEU A 13 -0.20 -3.13 0.42
N LYS A 14 -1.47 -3.52 0.31
CA LYS A 14 -2.08 -3.96 -0.95
C LYS A 14 -2.25 -2.79 -1.90
N LEU A 15 -1.96 -3.01 -3.19
CA LEU A 15 -2.18 -2.01 -4.22
C LEU A 15 -3.56 -2.16 -4.84
N LYS A 16 -4.21 -1.04 -5.06
CA LYS A 16 -5.43 -0.96 -5.85
C LYS A 16 -5.35 0.24 -6.80
N PRO A 17 -6.05 0.23 -7.94
CA PRO A 17 -6.11 1.38 -8.81
C PRO A 17 -6.66 2.59 -8.05
N PHE A 18 -6.07 3.75 -8.30
CA PHE A 18 -6.48 5.00 -7.66
C PHE A 18 -7.91 5.36 -8.04
N THR A 19 -8.72 5.67 -7.03
CA THR A 19 -10.07 6.22 -7.15
C THR A 19 -10.27 7.21 -6.02
N ASP A 20 -11.07 8.26 -6.26
CA ASP A 20 -11.43 9.24 -5.22
C ASP A 20 -12.05 8.55 -4.00
N ALA A 21 -12.94 7.58 -4.22
CA ALA A 21 -13.57 6.81 -3.14
C ALA A 21 -12.54 6.11 -2.25
N ARG A 22 -11.49 5.50 -2.81
CA ARG A 22 -10.43 4.88 -2.00
C ARG A 22 -9.58 5.92 -1.30
N HIS A 23 -9.24 7.01 -1.98
CA HIS A 23 -8.43 8.07 -1.40
C HIS A 23 -9.13 8.76 -0.23
N ASN A 24 -10.44 8.95 -0.34
CA ASN A 24 -11.30 9.55 0.70
C ASN A 24 -11.73 8.53 1.78
N CYS A 25 -11.13 7.33 1.81
CA CYS A 25 -11.47 6.26 2.75
C CYS A 25 -12.95 5.81 2.70
N GLU A 26 -13.64 6.04 1.57
CA GLU A 26 -15.00 5.54 1.34
C GLU A 26 -14.98 4.04 0.97
N GLU A 27 -13.91 3.58 0.33
CA GLU A 27 -13.63 2.16 0.10
C GLU A 27 -12.47 1.70 0.98
N GLN A 28 -12.69 0.65 1.76
CA GLN A 28 -11.66 0.02 2.60
C GLN A 28 -11.07 -1.21 1.93
N CYS A 29 -9.85 -1.56 2.34
CA CYS A 29 -9.21 -2.79 1.91
C CYS A 29 -9.92 -4.01 2.50
N GLU A 30 -9.80 -5.15 1.82
CA GLU A 30 -10.33 -6.45 2.28
C GLU A 30 -9.75 -6.89 3.64
N CYS A 31 -8.63 -6.30 4.09
CA CYS A 31 -8.07 -6.53 5.41
C CYS A 31 -8.70 -5.65 6.52
N GLY A 32 -9.54 -4.68 6.15
CA GLY A 32 -10.11 -3.68 7.04
C GLY A 32 -9.31 -2.36 7.14
N GLY A 33 -8.15 -2.25 6.50
CA GLY A 33 -7.34 -1.03 6.49
C GLY A 33 -7.75 -0.04 5.41
N ASP A 34 -7.42 1.24 5.62
CA ASP A 34 -7.74 2.32 4.67
C ASP A 34 -6.73 2.40 3.51
N PHE A 35 -7.23 2.85 2.36
CA PHE A 35 -6.40 3.13 1.19
C PHE A 35 -5.91 4.57 1.20
N CYS A 36 -4.64 4.77 0.87
CA CYS A 36 -4.08 6.12 0.73
C CYS A 36 -3.26 6.25 -0.56
N GLY A 37 -3.40 7.39 -1.22
CA GLY A 37 -2.75 7.71 -2.49
C GLY A 37 -1.84 8.94 -2.40
N CYS A 38 -1.47 9.38 -1.20
CA CYS A 38 -0.63 10.56 -1.01
C CYS A 38 0.79 10.36 -1.58
N LEU A 39 1.57 11.44 -1.66
CA LEU A 39 2.95 11.41 -2.17
C LEU A 39 3.81 10.34 -1.47
N TYR A 40 3.78 10.28 -0.14
CA TYR A 40 4.49 9.25 0.62
C TYR A 40 4.05 7.84 0.25
N CYS A 41 2.74 7.62 0.05
CA CYS A 41 2.26 6.31 -0.38
C CYS A 41 2.75 5.97 -1.78
N GLN A 42 2.81 6.94 -2.71
CA GLN A 42 3.40 6.69 -4.04
C GLN A 42 4.87 6.29 -3.93
N GLU A 43 5.67 6.97 -3.11
CA GLU A 43 7.07 6.61 -2.87
C GLU A 43 7.20 5.19 -2.32
N THR A 44 6.35 4.81 -1.36
CA THR A 44 6.28 3.45 -0.82
C THR A 44 5.89 2.42 -1.89
N ILE A 45 4.95 2.76 -2.80
CA ILE A 45 4.57 1.91 -3.93
C ILE A 45 5.75 1.69 -4.86
N GLU A 46 6.49 2.75 -5.19
CA GLU A 46 7.68 2.68 -6.05
C GLU A 46 8.78 1.82 -5.40
N ALA A 47 9.00 1.97 -4.09
CA ALA A 47 9.92 1.14 -3.32
C ALA A 47 9.52 -0.34 -3.34
N LEU A 48 8.24 -0.65 -3.08
CA LEU A 48 7.70 -2.01 -3.13
C LEU A 48 7.83 -2.63 -4.53
N MET A 49 7.54 -1.86 -5.58
CA MET A 49 7.72 -2.27 -6.98
C MET A 49 9.20 -2.50 -7.33
N ALA A 50 10.12 -1.79 -6.69
CA ALA A 50 11.56 -2.00 -6.81
C ALA A 50 12.07 -3.20 -5.98
N GLY A 51 11.21 -3.80 -5.14
CA GLY A 51 11.55 -4.95 -4.29
C GLY A 51 11.97 -4.59 -2.86
N GLU A 52 11.79 -3.34 -2.44
CA GLU A 52 12.03 -2.92 -1.06
C GLU A 52 10.86 -3.36 -0.18
N THR A 53 11.11 -4.30 0.74
CA THR A 53 10.09 -4.83 1.64
C THR A 53 10.40 -4.62 3.13
N LYS A 54 11.40 -3.78 3.42
CA LYS A 54 11.88 -3.50 4.78
C LYS A 54 10.92 -2.60 5.54
N ALA A 55 10.60 -2.97 6.77
CA ALA A 55 9.70 -2.22 7.64
C ALA A 55 10.19 -0.79 7.90
N GLU A 56 11.50 -0.63 8.06
CA GLU A 56 12.19 0.66 8.24
C GLU A 56 11.87 1.65 7.11
N VAL A 57 11.92 1.16 5.87
CA VAL A 57 11.72 1.98 4.67
C VAL A 57 10.24 2.30 4.47
N LEU A 58 9.38 1.31 4.73
CA LEU A 58 7.93 1.42 4.50
C LEU A 58 7.18 2.03 5.69
N GLY A 59 7.82 2.20 6.84
CA GLY A 59 7.19 2.66 8.08
C GLY A 59 6.23 1.64 8.70
N THR A 60 6.32 0.36 8.34
CA THR A 60 5.46 -0.69 8.89
C THR A 60 6.01 -1.29 10.18
N LYS A 61 5.14 -1.94 10.96
CA LYS A 61 5.56 -2.62 12.21
C LYS A 61 6.49 -3.81 11.98
N CYS A 62 6.38 -4.48 10.84
CA CYS A 62 7.15 -5.68 10.53
C CYS A 62 7.62 -5.64 9.08
N ASP A 63 8.73 -6.34 8.83
CA ASP A 63 9.23 -6.57 7.47
C ASP A 63 8.21 -7.36 6.69
N VAL A 64 8.07 -7.00 5.42
CA VAL A 64 7.14 -7.68 4.54
C VAL A 64 7.88 -8.80 3.81
N SER A 65 7.43 -10.03 4.02
CA SER A 65 7.92 -11.17 3.23
C SER A 65 6.84 -11.63 2.26
N GLY A 66 7.22 -11.89 1.00
CA GLY A 66 6.30 -12.40 -0.02
C GLY A 66 5.25 -11.39 -0.50
N TRP A 67 5.50 -10.09 -0.38
CA TRP A 67 4.60 -9.06 -0.87
C TRP A 67 4.34 -9.18 -2.38
N THR A 68 3.10 -8.99 -2.80
CA THR A 68 2.76 -8.71 -4.19
C THR A 68 1.73 -7.59 -4.28
N ALA A 69 1.73 -6.86 -5.39
CA ALA A 69 0.77 -5.78 -5.66
C ALA A 69 -0.69 -6.21 -5.41
N GLU A 70 -1.05 -7.43 -5.84
CA GLU A 70 -2.41 -7.95 -5.79
C GLU A 70 -2.81 -8.54 -4.44
N ARG A 71 -1.86 -9.04 -3.64
CA ARG A 71 -2.17 -9.68 -2.34
C ARG A 71 -1.84 -8.78 -1.14
N GLY A 72 -0.90 -7.85 -1.28
CA GLY A 72 -0.31 -7.13 -0.15
C GLY A 72 0.69 -8.02 0.60
N ARG A 73 0.95 -7.70 1.87
CA ARG A 73 1.72 -8.57 2.76
C ARG A 73 0.91 -9.78 3.22
N ASP A 74 1.55 -10.94 3.30
CA ASP A 74 1.01 -12.06 4.06
C ASP A 74 1.07 -11.66 5.55
N VAL A 75 -0.09 -11.40 6.16
CA VAL A 75 -0.17 -11.22 7.61
C VAL A 75 -0.08 -12.62 8.19
N ILE A 76 1.13 -13.05 8.53
CA ILE A 76 1.34 -14.29 9.28
C ILE A 76 0.78 -14.01 10.69
N GLU A 77 -0.37 -14.62 11.02
CA GLU A 77 -0.97 -14.58 12.36
C GLU A 77 -0.04 -15.19 13.43
#